data_AF-A0A3D2V9D7-F1
#
_entry.id   AF-A0A3D2V9D7-F1
#
_cell.length_a   1.000
_cell.length_b   1.000
_cell.length_c   1.000
_cell.angle_alpha   90.00
_cell.angle_beta   90.00
_cell.angle_gamma   90.00
#
_symmetry.space_group_name_H-M   'P 1'
#
loop_
_entity.id
_entity.type
_entity.pdbx_description
1 polymer ?
#
loop_
_entity_poly.entity_id
_entity_poly.type
_entity_poly.pdbx_seq_one_letter_code
_entity_poly.pdbx_strand_id
1 'polypeptide(L)'
;MNIYGQRVLLGRRLIKAGARFVTINHAVQGGLFGDGTTNGTWDNHGWLFDSMMSFANRPSAIPKDSKWHEYKGPGNLPQFDMSLSTLLDDLEMHGMLDTTLVVAMGEFGRTPKINKTAGRDHYPSAGCAVLAGGGVKKGVVIGATDSKGTEPSTRPWYPEDFAATIYKAMGVDPHATYLPRLARPTPISPGHIIDGLLS
;
A
#
# COMPACT_ATOMS: atom_id res chain seq x y z
N MET A 1 -19.91 9.07 5.22
CA MET A 1 -19.08 8.26 6.14
C MET A 1 -18.02 7.53 5.32
N ASN A 2 -16.74 7.83 5.55
CA ASN A 2 -15.61 7.31 4.76
C ASN A 2 -15.54 5.77 4.87
N ILE A 3 -15.65 5.07 3.74
CA ILE A 3 -15.67 3.59 3.67
C ILE A 3 -14.33 3.02 4.15
N TYR A 4 -13.21 3.68 3.86
CA TYR A 4 -11.88 3.24 4.29
C TYR A 4 -11.67 3.43 5.79
N GLY A 5 -12.18 4.52 6.35
CA GLY A 5 -12.20 4.77 7.79
C GLY A 5 -12.85 3.62 8.57
N GLN A 6 -13.96 3.07 8.06
CA GLN A 6 -14.62 1.91 8.67
C GLN A 6 -13.77 0.64 8.59
N ARG A 7 -13.09 0.42 7.46
CA ARG A 7 -12.24 -0.75 7.24
C ARG A 7 -11.03 -0.74 8.17
N VAL A 8 -10.36 0.40 8.32
CA VAL A 8 -9.23 0.53 9.26
C VAL A 8 -9.67 0.37 10.71
N LEU A 9 -10.84 0.90 11.08
CA LEU A 9 -11.41 0.72 12.42
C LEU A 9 -11.72 -0.75 12.71
N LEU A 10 -12.32 -1.46 11.75
CA LEU A 10 -12.55 -2.89 11.86
C LEU A 10 -11.23 -3.66 11.94
N GLY A 11 -10.25 -3.32 11.10
CA GLY A 11 -8.93 -3.94 11.11
C GLY A 11 -8.25 -3.82 12.48
N ARG A 12 -8.26 -2.63 13.08
CA ARG A 12 -7.73 -2.42 14.43
C ARG A 12 -8.51 -3.22 15.49
N ARG A 13 -9.84 -3.31 15.39
CA ARG A 13 -10.66 -4.16 16.28
C ARG A 13 -10.29 -5.64 16.16
N LEU A 14 -10.03 -6.13 14.96
CA LEU A 14 -9.59 -7.50 14.73
C LEU A 14 -8.21 -7.76 15.37
N ILE A 15 -7.26 -6.84 15.20
CA ILE A 15 -5.94 -6.93 15.84
C ILE A 15 -6.09 -6.97 17.37
N LYS A 16 -6.92 -6.09 17.93
CA LYS A 16 -7.23 -6.07 19.38
C LYS A 16 -7.86 -7.37 19.87
N ALA A 17 -8.66 -8.03 19.02
CA ALA A 17 -9.27 -9.32 19.31
C ALA A 17 -8.31 -10.52 19.12
N GLY A 18 -7.06 -10.29 18.71
CA GLY A 18 -6.02 -11.31 18.58
C GLY A 18 -5.73 -11.77 17.14
N ALA A 19 -6.32 -11.15 16.12
CA ALA A 19 -5.96 -11.43 14.73
C ALA A 19 -4.48 -11.05 14.50
N ARG A 20 -3.68 -12.01 14.01
CA ARG A 20 -2.23 -11.81 13.79
C ARG A 20 -1.88 -11.24 12.42
N PHE A 21 -2.83 -11.24 11.50
CA PHE A 21 -2.68 -10.70 10.17
C PHE A 21 -4.03 -10.17 9.70
N VAL A 22 -4.04 -8.94 9.19
CA VAL A 22 -5.22 -8.28 8.64
C VAL A 22 -4.81 -7.60 7.34
N THR A 23 -5.46 -7.99 6.24
CA THR A 23 -5.35 -7.25 4.99
C THR A 23 -6.50 -6.27 4.88
N ILE A 24 -6.17 -4.99 4.70
CA ILE A 24 -7.16 -3.95 4.41
C ILE A 24 -7.09 -3.66 2.92
N ASN A 25 -8.13 -4.08 2.20
CA ASN A 25 -8.24 -3.71 0.80
C ASN A 25 -8.75 -2.26 0.69
N HIS A 26 -8.03 -1.39 -0.02
CA HIS A 26 -8.51 -0.05 -0.36
C HIS A 26 -9.27 -0.03 -1.70
N ALA A 27 -9.29 -1.12 -2.46
CA ALA A 27 -10.29 -1.29 -3.50
C ALA A 27 -11.60 -1.71 -2.83
N VAL A 28 -12.69 -1.04 -3.15
CA VAL A 28 -14.00 -1.67 -3.07
C VAL A 28 -14.08 -2.51 -4.36
N GLN A 29 -14.06 -3.83 -4.22
CA GLN A 29 -13.75 -4.77 -5.28
C GLN A 29 -14.70 -4.59 -6.48
N GLY A 30 -14.11 -4.15 -7.60
CA GLY A 30 -14.70 -4.05 -8.94
C GLY A 30 -13.69 -4.11 -10.09
N GLY A 31 -12.38 -4.17 -9.80
CA GLY A 31 -11.33 -4.51 -10.76
C GLY A 31 -11.13 -3.52 -11.92
N LEU A 32 -10.12 -3.81 -12.75
CA LEU A 32 -9.88 -3.13 -14.03
C LEU A 32 -10.92 -3.52 -15.10
N PHE A 33 -11.69 -4.60 -14.87
CA PHE A 33 -12.75 -5.16 -15.72
C PHE A 33 -13.83 -5.95 -14.95
N GLY A 34 -14.08 -5.69 -13.66
CA GLY A 34 -15.13 -6.36 -12.88
C GLY A 34 -16.44 -5.57 -12.83
N ASP A 35 -17.52 -6.20 -12.34
CA ASP A 35 -18.87 -5.62 -12.24
C ASP A 35 -19.10 -4.77 -10.96
N GLY A 36 -18.07 -4.68 -10.11
CA GLY A 36 -18.13 -4.03 -8.80
C GLY A 36 -18.23 -2.51 -8.87
N THR A 37 -19.09 -1.96 -8.03
CA THR A 37 -19.67 -0.63 -8.14
C THR A 37 -18.79 0.50 -7.61
N THR A 38 -17.45 0.43 -7.75
CA THR A 38 -16.50 1.41 -7.14
C THR A 38 -15.05 1.39 -7.70
N ASN A 39 -14.67 2.42 -8.47
CA ASN A 39 -13.31 2.75 -8.94
C ASN A 39 -12.44 3.50 -7.91
N GLY A 40 -12.60 3.23 -6.61
CA GLY A 40 -12.11 4.10 -5.54
C GLY A 40 -10.78 3.70 -4.88
N THR A 41 -9.76 3.23 -5.61
CA THR A 41 -8.47 2.88 -4.99
C THR A 41 -7.45 4.03 -5.08
N TRP A 42 -6.66 4.22 -4.01
CA TRP A 42 -5.52 5.16 -4.01
C TRP A 42 -4.44 4.73 -5.00
N ASP A 43 -4.24 3.43 -5.16
CA ASP A 43 -3.36 2.87 -6.16
C ASP A 43 -4.12 2.68 -7.48
N ASN A 44 -4.23 3.75 -8.26
CA ASN A 44 -4.83 3.73 -9.59
C ASN A 44 -3.96 4.45 -10.63
N HIS A 45 -4.28 4.25 -11.91
CA HIS A 45 -3.43 4.67 -13.04
C HIS A 45 -4.17 5.51 -14.09
N GLY A 46 -5.40 5.95 -13.81
CA GLY A 46 -6.26 6.66 -14.75
C GLY A 46 -7.06 7.75 -14.07
N TRP A 47 -7.25 8.88 -14.75
CA TRP A 47 -8.04 10.02 -14.26
C TRP A 47 -7.60 10.48 -12.86
N LEU A 48 -6.29 10.59 -12.65
CA LEU A 48 -5.72 10.89 -11.33
C LEU A 48 -6.13 12.27 -10.84
N PHE A 49 -6.19 13.26 -11.72
CA PHE A 49 -6.56 14.63 -11.33
C PHE A 49 -7.95 14.72 -10.71
N ASP A 50 -8.89 13.95 -11.26
CA ASP A 50 -10.26 13.91 -10.76
C ASP A 50 -10.36 12.94 -9.57
N SER A 51 -9.91 11.69 -9.73
CA SER A 51 -10.14 10.64 -8.72
C SER A 51 -9.29 10.81 -7.45
N MET A 52 -8.12 11.43 -7.50
CA MET A 52 -7.22 11.53 -6.35
C MET A 52 -7.70 12.55 -5.33
N MET A 53 -8.18 13.72 -5.78
CA MET A 53 -8.45 14.84 -4.88
C MET A 53 -9.95 15.05 -4.62
N SER A 54 -10.84 14.77 -5.58
CA SER A 54 -12.29 15.00 -5.38
C SER A 54 -13.18 14.23 -6.36
N PHE A 55 -14.19 13.53 -5.84
CA PHE A 55 -15.22 12.89 -6.67
C PHE A 55 -16.36 13.82 -7.10
N ALA A 56 -16.25 15.13 -6.84
CA ALA A 56 -17.32 16.10 -7.05
C ALA A 56 -17.79 16.20 -8.51
N ASN A 57 -16.90 15.94 -9.47
CA ASN A 57 -17.20 16.00 -10.90
C ASN A 57 -16.81 14.70 -11.58
N ARG A 58 -17.65 14.24 -12.51
CA ARG A 58 -17.31 13.14 -13.41
C ARG A 58 -16.25 13.62 -14.42
N PRO A 59 -15.11 12.91 -14.58
CA PRO A 59 -14.14 13.22 -15.62
C PRO A 59 -14.78 13.21 -17.00
N SER A 60 -14.56 14.26 -17.79
CA SER A 60 -15.10 14.39 -19.15
C SER A 60 -14.60 13.31 -20.11
N ALA A 61 -13.44 12.72 -19.81
CA ALA A 61 -12.80 11.69 -20.62
C ALA A 61 -13.29 10.26 -20.33
N ILE A 62 -14.16 10.05 -19.32
CA ILE A 62 -14.74 8.73 -19.06
C ILE A 62 -15.85 8.47 -20.09
N PRO A 63 -15.84 7.31 -20.79
CA PRO A 63 -16.91 6.92 -21.72
C PRO A 63 -18.29 7.03 -21.06
N LYS A 64 -19.30 7.54 -21.77
CA LYS A 64 -20.61 7.89 -21.18
C LYS A 64 -21.32 6.69 -20.53
N ASP A 65 -21.07 5.50 -21.06
CA ASP A 65 -21.57 4.19 -20.62
C ASP A 65 -20.80 3.62 -19.42
N SER A 66 -19.60 4.12 -19.12
CA SER A 66 -18.84 3.71 -17.94
C SER A 66 -19.51 4.24 -16.67
N LYS A 67 -19.52 3.44 -15.60
CA LYS A 67 -19.99 3.91 -14.29
C LYS A 67 -18.94 4.83 -13.67
N TRP A 68 -19.35 6.01 -13.23
CA TRP A 68 -18.55 6.90 -12.39
C TRP A 68 -19.13 6.87 -10.99
N HIS A 69 -18.25 6.86 -9.99
CA HIS A 69 -18.69 6.82 -8.60
C HIS A 69 -18.87 8.24 -8.11
N GLU A 70 -20.11 8.70 -8.17
CA GLU A 70 -20.55 9.95 -7.54
C GLU A 70 -20.70 9.74 -6.03
N TYR A 71 -19.59 9.41 -5.36
CA TYR A 71 -19.57 9.39 -3.90
C TYR A 71 -19.33 10.81 -3.40
N LYS A 72 -20.25 11.33 -2.59
CA LYS A 72 -20.05 12.61 -1.91
C LYS A 72 -18.95 12.47 -0.84
N GLY A 73 -17.75 12.93 -1.16
CA GLY A 73 -16.61 12.93 -0.25
C GLY A 73 -15.29 13.32 -0.92
N PRO A 74 -14.19 13.33 -0.16
CA PRO A 74 -12.87 13.59 -0.72
C PRO A 74 -12.47 12.49 -1.70
N GLY A 75 -11.56 12.80 -2.63
CA GLY A 75 -10.98 11.81 -3.54
C GLY A 75 -10.19 10.70 -2.84
N ASN A 76 -9.56 9.84 -3.63
CA ASN A 76 -8.81 8.69 -3.14
C ASN A 76 -7.67 9.05 -2.19
N LEU A 77 -6.90 10.12 -2.43
CA LEU A 77 -5.76 10.48 -1.60
C LEU A 77 -6.16 10.99 -0.21
N PRO A 78 -7.06 11.99 -0.06
CA PRO A 78 -7.43 12.39 1.29
C PRO A 78 -8.15 11.26 2.04
N GLN A 79 -8.90 10.39 1.34
CA GLN A 79 -9.47 9.22 2.01
C GLN A 79 -8.40 8.24 2.52
N PHE A 80 -7.37 7.96 1.73
CA PHE A 80 -6.24 7.13 2.14
C PHE A 80 -5.48 7.78 3.30
N ASP A 81 -5.10 9.04 3.16
CA ASP A 81 -4.34 9.81 4.14
C ASP A 81 -5.05 9.87 5.50
N MET A 82 -6.33 10.26 5.51
CA MET A 82 -7.12 10.29 6.75
C MET A 82 -7.28 8.90 7.37
N SER A 83 -7.42 7.84 6.56
CA SER A 83 -7.64 6.49 7.09
C SER A 83 -6.35 5.89 7.65
N LEU A 84 -5.22 6.08 6.97
CA LEU A 84 -3.92 5.60 7.40
C LEU A 84 -3.44 6.34 8.65
N SER A 85 -3.51 7.67 8.65
CA SER A 85 -3.15 8.48 9.84
C SER A 85 -4.01 8.10 11.05
N THR A 86 -5.33 8.01 10.88
CA THR A 86 -6.24 7.57 11.97
C THR A 86 -5.89 6.17 12.48
N LEU A 87 -5.53 5.22 11.61
CA LEU A 87 -5.12 3.88 12.05
C LEU A 87 -3.86 3.93 12.92
N LEU A 88 -2.85 4.71 12.51
CA LEU A 88 -1.60 4.85 13.24
C LEU A 88 -1.84 5.51 14.60
N ASP A 89 -2.60 6.60 14.64
CA ASP A 89 -2.97 7.31 15.88
C ASP A 89 -3.76 6.41 16.84
N ASP A 90 -4.74 5.64 16.33
CA ASP A 90 -5.58 4.74 17.14
C ASP A 90 -4.76 3.56 17.69
N LEU A 91 -3.81 3.03 16.90
CA LEU A 91 -2.87 2.01 17.37
C LEU A 91 -1.91 2.56 18.44
N GLU A 92 -1.39 3.77 18.27
CA GLU A 92 -0.51 4.42 19.25
C GLU A 92 -1.25 4.73 20.56
N MET A 93 -2.45 5.34 20.46
CA MET A 93 -3.30 5.66 21.62
C MET A 93 -3.65 4.43 22.45
N HIS A 94 -3.75 3.26 21.82
CA HIS A 94 -4.02 1.99 22.50
C HIS A 94 -2.76 1.18 22.88
N GLY A 95 -1.56 1.72 22.67
CA GLY A 95 -0.29 1.05 22.97
C GLY A 95 -0.03 -0.19 22.11
N MET A 96 -0.68 -0.29 20.94
CA MET A 96 -0.61 -1.43 20.04
C MET A 96 0.40 -1.23 18.90
N LEU A 97 0.76 0.02 18.58
CA LEU A 97 1.64 0.33 17.44
C LEU A 97 3.01 -0.33 17.55
N ASP A 98 3.60 -0.37 18.75
CA ASP A 98 4.92 -0.99 18.96
C ASP A 98 4.95 -2.50 18.69
N THR A 99 3.78 -3.15 18.73
CA THR A 99 3.63 -4.60 18.50
C THR A 99 2.88 -4.92 17.20
N THR A 100 2.49 -3.91 16.43
CA THR A 100 1.75 -4.05 15.18
C THR A 100 2.53 -3.42 14.04
N LEU A 101 3.00 -4.24 13.10
CA LEU A 101 3.57 -3.74 11.85
C LEU A 101 2.45 -3.34 10.89
N VAL A 102 2.41 -2.05 10.52
CA VAL A 102 1.53 -1.52 9.49
C VAL A 102 2.34 -1.35 8.21
N VAL A 103 1.84 -1.91 7.11
CA VAL A 103 2.43 -1.80 5.78
C VAL A 103 1.39 -1.25 4.82
N ALA A 104 1.69 -0.12 4.18
CA ALA A 104 0.90 0.46 3.11
C ALA A 104 1.74 0.52 1.83
N MET A 105 1.32 -0.25 0.83
CA MET A 105 2.04 -0.38 -0.45
C MET A 105 1.06 -0.58 -1.60
N GLY A 106 1.43 -0.10 -2.79
CA GLY A 106 0.72 -0.38 -4.04
C GLY A 106 1.25 -1.65 -4.72
N GLU A 107 0.67 -2.00 -5.86
CA GLU A 107 1.12 -3.13 -6.69
C GLU A 107 2.42 -2.77 -7.45
N PHE A 108 2.45 -1.57 -8.02
CA PHE A 108 3.57 -1.06 -8.80
C PHE A 108 3.78 0.43 -8.52
N GLY A 109 4.94 0.94 -8.93
CA GLY A 109 5.11 2.36 -9.14
C GLY A 109 4.24 2.90 -10.27
N ARG A 110 4.32 4.22 -10.44
CA ARG A 110 3.60 4.96 -11.49
C ARG A 110 4.57 5.80 -12.30
N THR A 111 4.40 5.82 -13.62
CA THR A 111 5.29 6.59 -14.50
C THR A 111 5.40 8.04 -14.05
N PRO A 112 6.58 8.67 -14.13
CA PRO A 112 6.71 10.10 -13.85
C PRO A 112 5.96 10.96 -14.88
N LYS A 113 5.75 10.42 -16.08
CA LYS A 113 5.00 11.04 -17.18
C LYS A 113 3.50 10.78 -17.06
N ILE A 114 2.71 11.84 -17.30
CA ILE A 114 1.24 11.77 -17.40
C ILE A 114 0.87 11.16 -18.75
N ASN A 115 -0.04 10.19 -18.74
CA ASN A 115 -0.55 9.52 -19.94
C ASN A 115 -1.78 10.24 -20.54
N LYS A 116 -2.30 9.72 -21.66
CA LYS A 116 -3.43 10.32 -22.41
C LYS A 116 -4.75 10.37 -21.63
N THR A 117 -4.89 9.65 -20.52
CA THR A 117 -6.11 9.62 -19.70
C THR A 117 -5.97 10.45 -18.43
N ALA A 118 -5.02 11.39 -18.40
CA ALA A 118 -4.70 12.17 -17.21
C ALA A 118 -4.35 11.27 -16.00
N GLY A 119 -3.76 10.11 -16.28
CA GLY A 119 -3.24 9.14 -15.32
C GLY A 119 -1.73 8.95 -15.46
N ARG A 120 -1.22 7.82 -14.97
CA ARG A 120 0.19 7.40 -15.02
C ARG A 120 0.24 5.89 -15.17
N ASP A 121 1.09 5.35 -16.03
CA ASP A 121 1.08 3.92 -16.35
C ASP A 121 1.77 3.06 -15.27
N HIS A 122 1.59 1.73 -15.36
CA HIS A 122 2.33 0.76 -14.54
C HIS A 122 3.83 0.93 -14.71
N TYR A 123 4.55 0.99 -13.59
CA TYR A 123 5.98 1.30 -13.61
C TYR A 123 6.75 0.45 -12.60
N PRO A 124 7.37 -0.66 -13.05
CA PRO A 124 8.08 -1.59 -12.15
C PRO A 124 9.47 -1.07 -11.74
N SER A 125 10.03 -0.10 -12.46
CA SER A 125 11.39 0.41 -12.19
C SER A 125 11.54 1.08 -10.83
N ALA A 126 10.49 1.77 -10.34
CA ALA A 126 10.56 2.49 -9.08
C ALA A 126 9.17 2.68 -8.47
N GLY A 127 9.04 2.45 -7.16
CA GLY A 127 7.82 2.65 -6.38
C GLY A 127 8.13 3.07 -4.95
N CYS A 128 7.13 3.10 -4.09
CA CYS A 128 7.30 3.37 -2.67
C CYS A 128 6.35 2.53 -1.81
N ALA A 129 6.71 2.41 -0.54
CA ALA A 129 5.88 1.82 0.50
C ALA A 129 6.07 2.63 1.79
N VAL A 130 5.06 2.62 2.65
CA VAL A 130 5.09 3.21 3.98
C VAL A 130 4.99 2.09 5.00
N LEU A 131 5.90 2.06 5.96
CA LEU A 131 5.91 1.11 7.07
C LEU A 131 5.94 1.88 8.40
N ALA A 132 5.23 1.36 9.40
CA ALA A 132 5.18 1.93 10.73
C ALA A 132 4.87 0.87 11.80
N GLY A 133 5.30 1.11 13.03
CA GLY A 133 5.10 0.20 14.15
C GLY A 133 5.94 -1.08 14.05
N GLY A 134 5.74 -2.02 14.97
CA GLY A 134 6.40 -3.34 14.94
C GLY A 134 7.93 -3.29 14.84
N GLY A 135 8.58 -2.32 15.49
CA GLY A 135 10.04 -2.13 15.46
C GLY A 135 10.56 -1.32 14.26
N VAL A 136 9.71 -0.73 13.42
CA VAL A 136 10.15 0.20 12.37
C VAL A 136 10.67 1.50 12.99
N LYS A 137 11.85 1.95 12.56
CA LYS A 137 12.47 3.20 13.01
C LYS A 137 11.63 4.41 12.55
N LYS A 138 11.30 5.29 13.49
CA LYS A 138 10.51 6.50 13.20
C LYS A 138 11.34 7.52 12.39
N GLY A 139 10.69 8.20 11.44
CA GLY A 139 11.26 9.36 10.73
C GLY A 139 12.36 9.05 9.71
N VAL A 140 12.57 7.78 9.35
CA VAL A 140 13.56 7.41 8.32
C VAL A 140 12.97 7.46 6.92
N VAL A 141 13.79 7.87 5.97
CA VAL A 141 13.54 7.73 4.54
C VAL A 141 14.67 6.89 3.98
N ILE A 142 14.33 5.76 3.36
CA ILE A 142 15.29 4.81 2.80
C ILE A 142 15.04 4.72 1.31
N GLY A 143 16.11 4.91 0.54
CA GLY A 143 16.03 4.94 -0.91
C GLY A 143 15.67 6.33 -1.46
N ALA A 144 15.91 6.48 -2.75
CA ALA A 144 15.57 7.65 -3.54
C ALA A 144 15.57 7.25 -5.01
N THR A 145 14.78 7.95 -5.82
CA THR A 145 14.84 7.90 -7.28
C THR A 145 15.76 9.00 -7.83
N ASP A 146 16.08 8.93 -9.11
CA ASP A 146 16.72 10.02 -9.82
C ASP A 146 15.84 11.29 -9.85
N SER A 147 16.39 12.40 -10.33
CA SER A 147 15.68 13.69 -10.38
C SER A 147 14.44 13.69 -11.29
N LYS A 148 14.26 12.65 -12.11
CA LYS A 148 13.10 12.48 -13.00
C LYS A 148 12.07 11.51 -12.40
N GLY A 149 12.38 10.85 -11.29
CA GLY A 149 11.55 9.81 -10.69
C GLY A 149 11.49 8.53 -11.52
N THR A 150 12.50 8.24 -12.35
CA THR A 150 12.48 7.10 -13.29
C THR A 150 13.14 5.84 -12.75
N GLU A 151 14.28 5.94 -12.08
CA GLU A 151 15.03 4.79 -11.60
C GLU A 151 15.55 5.05 -10.18
N PRO A 152 15.85 4.01 -9.38
CA PRO A 152 16.53 4.17 -8.11
C PRO A 152 17.90 4.88 -8.28
N SER A 153 18.13 5.95 -7.54
CA SER A 153 19.42 6.67 -7.50
C SER A 153 20.32 6.23 -6.34
N THR A 154 19.78 5.40 -5.46
CA THR A 154 20.45 4.77 -4.31
C THR A 154 20.28 3.26 -4.42
N ARG A 155 20.77 2.49 -3.43
CA ARG A 155 20.61 1.02 -3.42
C ARG A 155 19.12 0.66 -3.62
N PRO A 156 18.77 -0.08 -4.69
CA PRO A 156 17.41 -0.54 -4.88
C PRO A 156 17.06 -1.60 -3.83
N TRP A 157 15.80 -1.60 -3.42
CA TRP A 157 15.21 -2.64 -2.59
C TRP A 157 14.07 -3.28 -3.36
N TYR A 158 14.08 -4.61 -3.41
CA TYR A 158 13.20 -5.42 -4.23
C TYR A 158 12.08 -6.05 -3.37
N PRO A 159 10.99 -6.56 -3.97
CA PRO A 159 9.89 -7.17 -3.24
C PRO A 159 10.32 -8.26 -2.24
N GLU A 160 11.35 -9.04 -2.57
CA GLU A 160 11.94 -10.05 -1.69
C GLU A 160 12.62 -9.45 -0.44
N ASP A 161 13.20 -8.26 -0.54
CA ASP A 161 13.81 -7.54 0.58
C ASP A 161 12.73 -7.04 1.55
N PHE A 162 11.62 -6.54 1.00
CA PHE A 162 10.43 -6.19 1.79
C PHE A 162 9.86 -7.41 2.51
N ALA A 163 9.69 -8.52 1.80
CA ALA A 163 9.21 -9.76 2.40
C ALA A 163 10.15 -10.24 3.52
N ALA A 164 11.47 -10.27 3.28
CA ALA A 164 12.46 -10.66 4.27
C ALA A 164 12.41 -9.77 5.52
N THR A 165 12.26 -8.47 5.32
CA THR A 165 12.19 -7.49 6.42
C THR A 165 10.89 -7.62 7.23
N ILE A 166 9.75 -7.85 6.58
CA ILE A 166 8.47 -8.13 7.25
C ILE A 166 8.56 -9.41 8.07
N TYR A 167 9.10 -10.50 7.51
CA TYR A 167 9.30 -11.74 8.27
C TYR A 167 10.21 -11.54 9.47
N LYS A 168 11.32 -10.81 9.30
CA LYS A 168 12.22 -10.45 10.40
C LYS A 168 11.50 -9.69 11.51
N ALA A 169 10.68 -8.69 11.16
CA ALA A 169 9.88 -7.92 12.12
C ALA A 169 8.85 -8.79 12.85
N MET A 170 8.34 -9.84 12.21
CA MET A 170 7.46 -10.84 12.82
C MET A 170 8.21 -11.89 13.67
N GLY A 171 9.54 -11.81 13.78
CA GLY A 171 10.36 -12.80 14.49
C GLY A 171 10.55 -14.12 13.73
N VAL A 172 10.24 -14.14 12.43
CA VAL A 172 10.47 -15.29 11.54
C VAL A 172 11.83 -15.12 10.88
N ASP A 173 12.66 -16.16 10.88
CA ASP A 173 13.90 -16.16 10.10
C ASP A 173 13.56 -16.24 8.60
N PRO A 174 13.79 -15.17 7.81
CA PRO A 174 13.45 -15.15 6.39
C PRO A 174 14.28 -16.13 5.56
N HIS A 175 15.43 -16.57 6.08
CA HIS A 175 16.32 -17.52 5.40
C HIS A 175 16.13 -18.96 5.88
N ALA A 176 15.23 -19.18 6.85
CA ALA A 176 14.83 -20.51 7.23
C ALA A 176 14.31 -21.24 5.99
N THR A 177 14.77 -22.47 5.83
CA THR A 177 14.35 -23.33 4.73
C THR A 177 13.02 -23.96 5.09
N TYR A 178 12.00 -23.70 4.29
CA TYR A 178 10.81 -24.54 4.30
C TYR A 178 11.12 -25.81 3.49
N LEU A 179 10.80 -26.98 4.05
CA LEU A 179 10.84 -28.25 3.33
C LEU A 179 9.39 -28.64 2.98
N PRO A 180 8.78 -28.07 1.92
CA PRO A 180 7.56 -28.64 1.38
C PRO A 180 7.86 -30.01 0.77
N ARG A 181 6.85 -30.72 0.27
CA ARG A 181 6.96 -32.05 -0.38
C ARG A 181 7.92 -32.13 -1.60
N LEU A 182 8.68 -31.08 -1.90
CA LEU A 182 9.62 -30.97 -3.00
C LEU A 182 11.06 -31.22 -2.53
N ALA A 183 11.85 -31.87 -3.36
CA ALA A 183 13.21 -32.32 -3.05
C ALA A 183 14.28 -31.22 -2.97
N ARG A 184 13.92 -29.92 -3.01
CA ARG A 184 14.87 -28.81 -3.03
C ARG A 184 14.58 -27.80 -1.91
N PRO A 185 15.49 -27.66 -0.93
CA PRO A 185 15.49 -26.56 0.03
C PRO A 185 15.31 -25.21 -0.66
N THR A 186 14.28 -24.45 -0.26
CA THR A 186 14.08 -23.06 -0.71
C THR A 186 13.89 -22.20 0.54
N PRO A 187 14.64 -21.09 0.71
CA PRO A 187 14.42 -20.17 1.81
C PRO A 187 13.02 -19.52 1.71
N ILE A 188 12.47 -19.07 2.83
CA ILE A 188 11.20 -18.33 2.86
C ILE A 188 11.27 -17.07 1.99
N SER A 189 12.38 -16.33 2.06
CA SER A 189 12.71 -15.23 1.15
C SER A 189 14.21 -15.24 0.79
N PRO A 190 14.58 -15.01 -0.47
CA PRO A 190 15.96 -14.80 -0.87
C PRO A 190 16.46 -13.36 -0.60
N GLY A 191 15.57 -12.43 -0.23
CA GLY A 191 15.90 -11.01 -0.08
C GLY A 191 16.66 -10.67 1.21
N HIS A 192 17.24 -9.49 1.22
CA HIS A 192 17.99 -8.93 2.34
C HIS A 192 17.08 -8.10 3.26
N ILE A 193 17.43 -8.03 4.55
CA ILE A 193 16.77 -7.11 5.47
C ILE A 193 17.14 -5.67 5.06
N ILE A 194 16.15 -4.79 4.96
CA ILE A 194 16.36 -3.39 4.57
C ILE A 194 17.13 -2.66 5.67
N ASP A 195 18.35 -2.25 5.33
CA ASP A 195 19.28 -1.62 6.26
C ASP A 195 18.70 -0.31 6.83
N GLY A 196 18.68 -0.20 8.16
CA GLY A 196 18.22 0.99 8.86
C GLY A 196 16.70 1.14 8.99
N LEU A 197 15.90 0.19 8.46
CA LEU A 197 14.44 0.22 8.57
C LEU A 197 13.94 -0.20 9.95
N LEU A 198 14.51 -1.26 10.52
CA LEU A 198 14.16 -1.76 11.85
C LEU A 198 15.10 -1.17 12.92
N SER A 199 14.60 -1.02 14.15
CA SER A 199 15.33 -0.54 15.34
C SER A 199 16.25 -1.60 15.96
#